data_AF-A0A1S1Y4H1-F1
#
_entry.id   AF-A0A1S1Y4H1-F1
#
_cell.length_a   1.000
_cell.length_b   1.000
_cell.length_c   1.000
_cell.angle_alpha   90.00
_cell.angle_beta   90.00
_cell.angle_gamma   90.00
#
_symmetry.space_group_name_H-M   'P 1'
#
loop_
_entity.id
_entity.type
_entity.pdbx_description
1 polymer ?
#
loop_
_entity_poly.entity_id
_entity_poly.type
_entity_poly.pdbx_seq_one_letter_code
_entity_poly.pdbx_strand_id
1 'polypeptide(L)'
;MQRCPACNARLGTASACPRCGVELRQILGCESLAEQWLSVAMQSLAAGLPAVAVPALLRSLSFKQTPPAKLLHGFLIRQLYRALYEELGRQRWPEARATLCLLHDLQGGNDALSRFGEMIDQLAGAVDTPPPPSFKSENPSTNRSEIS
;
A
#
# COMPACT_ATOMS: atom_id res chain seq x y z
N MET A 1 -0.49 38.10 6.12
CA MET A 1 -0.43 38.18 7.59
C MET A 1 -0.43 36.75 8.14
N GLN A 2 0.68 36.27 8.70
CA GLN A 2 0.75 34.89 9.20
C GLN A 2 -0.11 34.71 10.45
N ARG A 3 -0.66 33.51 10.62
CA ARG A 3 -1.51 33.12 11.75
C ARG A 3 -0.96 31.87 12.41
N CYS A 4 -1.17 31.75 13.71
CA CYS A 4 -0.77 30.58 14.47
C CYS A 4 -1.55 29.36 13.96
N PRO A 5 -0.88 28.27 13.55
CA PRO A 5 -1.58 27.08 13.07
C PRO A 5 -2.33 26.32 14.16
N ALA A 6 -1.99 26.52 15.44
CA ALA A 6 -2.69 25.89 16.57
C ALA A 6 -3.98 26.62 16.99
N CYS A 7 -3.98 27.96 17.03
CA CYS A 7 -5.09 28.75 17.60
C CYS A 7 -5.61 29.89 16.71
N ASN A 8 -5.06 30.01 15.50
CA ASN A 8 -5.42 31.00 14.48
C ASN A 8 -5.23 32.48 14.86
N ALA A 9 -4.52 32.75 15.96
CA ALA A 9 -4.15 34.11 16.37
C ALA A 9 -3.20 34.75 15.34
N ARG A 10 -3.30 36.06 15.14
CA ARG A 10 -2.35 36.79 14.28
C ARG A 10 -0.97 36.74 14.92
N LEU A 11 0.04 36.42 14.13
CA LEU A 11 1.42 36.36 14.58
C LEU A 11 2.11 37.71 14.43
N GLY A 12 2.91 38.07 15.43
CA GLY A 12 3.88 39.16 15.38
C GLY A 12 5.29 38.60 15.15
N THR A 13 6.30 39.22 15.76
CA THR A 13 7.71 38.81 15.68
C THR A 13 8.16 37.88 16.82
N ALA A 14 7.28 37.55 17.75
CA ALA A 14 7.59 36.66 18.88
C ALA A 14 7.87 35.22 18.39
N SER A 15 8.76 34.49 19.07
CA SER A 15 9.04 33.07 18.82
C SER A 15 7.93 32.14 19.30
N ALA A 16 7.10 32.61 20.24
CA ALA A 16 5.93 31.89 20.73
C ALA A 16 4.64 32.61 20.34
N CYS A 17 3.56 31.86 20.18
CA CYS A 17 2.25 32.45 19.92
C CYS A 17 1.76 33.23 21.15
N PRO A 18 1.36 34.50 21.01
CA PRO A 18 0.89 35.29 22.16
C PRO A 18 -0.43 34.79 22.77
N ARG A 19 -1.19 33.94 22.05
CA ARG A 19 -2.48 33.41 22.51
C ARG A 19 -2.38 32.03 23.17
N CYS A 20 -1.64 31.11 22.55
CA CYS A 20 -1.57 29.72 23.01
C CYS A 20 -0.22 29.31 23.56
N GLY A 21 0.79 30.20 23.54
CA GLY A 21 2.14 29.91 24.04
C GLY A 21 2.93 28.91 23.22
N VAL A 22 2.37 28.35 22.13
CA VAL A 22 3.08 27.37 21.30
C VAL A 22 4.33 27.98 20.70
N GLU A 23 5.44 27.24 20.73
CA GLU A 23 6.65 27.62 20.02
C GLU A 23 6.39 27.53 18.50
N LEU A 24 6.55 28.66 17.80
CA LEU A 24 6.20 28.81 16.39
C LEU A 24 7.21 28.13 15.46
N ARG A 25 8.50 28.19 15.75
CA ARG A 25 9.56 27.50 14.98
C ARG A 25 9.31 26.00 14.92
N GLN A 26 8.89 25.38 16.03
CA GLN A 26 8.63 23.94 16.05
C GLN A 26 7.41 23.59 15.21
N ILE A 27 6.28 24.27 15.42
CA ILE A 27 5.04 23.94 14.69
C ILE A 27 5.16 24.25 13.20
N LEU A 28 5.76 25.38 12.81
CA LEU A 28 6.02 25.71 11.41
C LEU A 28 7.07 24.77 10.78
N GLY A 29 8.03 24.27 11.57
CA GLY A 29 8.95 23.22 11.16
C GLY A 29 8.22 21.94 10.78
N CYS A 30 7.29 21.48 11.61
CA CYS A 30 6.45 20.32 11.28
C CYS A 30 5.61 20.54 10.01
N GLU A 31 5.07 21.74 9.80
CA GLU A 31 4.32 22.06 8.57
C GLU A 31 5.19 21.97 7.33
N SER A 32 6.37 22.60 7.36
CA SER A 32 7.29 22.55 6.22
C SER A 32 7.78 21.13 5.92
N LEU A 33 8.04 20.32 6.95
CA LEU A 33 8.37 18.89 6.78
C LEU A 33 7.20 18.11 6.18
N ALA A 34 5.96 18.37 6.60
CA ALA A 34 4.78 17.74 6.01
C ALA A 34 4.69 18.01 4.50
N GLU A 35 4.92 19.26 4.09
CA GLU A 35 4.90 19.66 2.68
C GLU A 35 6.05 19.05 1.87
N GLN A 36 7.26 19.00 2.42
CA GLN A 36 8.41 18.36 1.79
C GLN A 36 8.15 16.87 1.54
N TRP A 37 7.68 16.15 2.55
CA TRP A 37 7.36 14.72 2.41
C TRP A 37 6.21 14.46 1.45
N LEU A 38 5.20 15.34 1.42
CA LEU A 38 4.13 15.25 0.42
C LEU A 38 4.69 15.43 -1.01
N SER A 39 5.62 16.37 -1.20
CA SER A 39 6.27 16.60 -2.48
C SER A 39 7.05 15.37 -2.94
N VAL A 40 7.80 14.74 -2.04
CA VAL A 40 8.50 13.47 -2.31
C VAL A 40 7.52 12.37 -2.69
N ALA A 41 6.40 12.24 -1.98
CA ALA A 41 5.39 11.24 -2.27
C ALA A 41 4.80 11.41 -3.69
N MET A 42 4.45 12.65 -4.06
CA MET A 42 3.92 12.96 -5.39
C MET A 42 4.93 12.70 -6.50
N GLN A 43 6.19 13.12 -6.33
CA GLN A 43 7.25 12.89 -7.31
C GLN A 43 7.55 11.40 -7.49
N SER A 44 7.64 10.65 -6.38
CA SER A 44 7.86 9.20 -6.41
C SER A 44 6.72 8.48 -7.10
N LEU A 45 5.49 8.92 -6.85
CA LEU A 45 4.30 8.36 -7.51
C LEU A 45 4.30 8.64 -9.02
N ALA A 46 4.64 9.86 -9.43
CA ALA A 46 4.78 10.23 -10.84
C ALA A 46 5.87 9.41 -11.55
N ALA A 47 6.92 9.02 -10.82
CA ALA A 47 7.98 8.13 -11.31
C ALA A 47 7.60 6.64 -11.30
N GLY A 48 6.39 6.27 -10.89
CA GLY A 48 5.96 4.88 -10.80
C GLY A 48 6.62 4.10 -9.66
N LEU A 49 7.02 4.78 -8.59
CA LEU A 49 7.69 4.19 -7.42
C LEU A 49 6.78 4.19 -6.18
N PRO A 50 5.72 3.36 -6.14
CA PRO A 50 4.77 3.36 -5.03
C PRO A 50 5.42 2.94 -3.70
N ALA A 51 6.47 2.10 -3.74
CA ALA A 51 7.24 1.68 -2.57
C ALA A 51 7.96 2.84 -1.86
N VAL A 52 8.23 3.94 -2.55
CA VAL A 52 8.78 5.17 -1.95
C VAL A 52 7.66 6.17 -1.66
N ALA A 53 6.65 6.26 -2.53
CA ALA A 53 5.54 7.19 -2.38
C ALA A 53 4.71 6.94 -1.10
N VAL A 54 4.43 5.68 -0.79
CA VAL A 54 3.64 5.28 0.40
C VAL A 54 4.30 5.72 1.71
N PRO A 55 5.54 5.33 2.04
CA PRO A 55 6.16 5.75 3.28
C PRO A 55 6.38 7.28 3.35
N ALA A 56 6.69 7.93 2.22
CA ALA A 56 6.79 9.40 2.17
C ALA A 56 5.45 10.08 2.51
N LEU A 57 4.34 9.56 2.00
CA LEU A 57 3.02 10.08 2.32
C LEU A 57 2.66 9.86 3.80
N LEU A 58 2.90 8.65 4.33
CA LEU A 58 2.65 8.35 5.73
C LEU A 58 3.49 9.27 6.64
N ARG A 59 4.73 9.56 6.24
CA ARG A 59 5.59 10.51 6.94
C ARG A 59 5.02 11.93 6.92
N SER A 60 4.53 12.40 5.76
CA SER A 60 3.82 13.70 5.65
C SER A 60 2.62 13.78 6.60
N LEU A 61 1.76 12.76 6.58
CA LEU A 61 0.57 12.68 7.42
C LEU A 61 0.88 12.65 8.92
N SER A 62 2.02 12.07 9.31
CA SER A 62 2.48 12.05 10.70
C SER A 62 2.85 13.44 11.24
N PHE A 63 3.28 14.36 10.37
CA PHE A 63 3.57 15.74 10.75
C PHE A 63 2.30 16.61 10.71
N LYS A 64 1.52 16.52 9.63
CA LYS A 64 0.27 17.27 9.49
C LYS A 64 -0.68 16.59 8.49
N GLN A 65 -1.91 16.38 8.94
CA GLN A 65 -2.98 15.82 8.12
C GLN A 65 -3.61 16.87 7.19
N THR A 66 -2.88 17.29 6.16
CA THR A 66 -3.37 18.27 5.18
C THR A 66 -4.43 17.66 4.26
N PRO A 67 -5.39 18.44 3.73
CA PRO A 67 -6.37 17.93 2.76
C PRO A 67 -5.72 17.28 1.52
N PRO A 68 -4.66 17.84 0.91
CA PRO A 68 -3.96 17.19 -0.20
C PRO A 68 -3.36 15.83 0.17
N ALA A 69 -2.75 15.69 1.35
CA ALA A 69 -2.18 14.42 1.79
C ALA A 69 -3.27 13.35 1.99
N LYS A 70 -4.43 13.73 2.55
CA LYS A 70 -5.59 12.83 2.68
C LYS A 70 -6.16 12.40 1.33
N LEU A 71 -6.23 13.32 0.36
CA LEU A 71 -6.65 13.01 -1.00
C LEU A 71 -5.70 12.01 -1.67
N LEU A 72 -4.39 12.24 -1.55
CA LEU A 72 -3.37 11.36 -2.10
C LEU A 72 -3.42 9.96 -1.45
N HIS A 73 -3.68 9.89 -0.14
CA HIS A 73 -3.82 8.63 0.60
C HIS A 73 -4.96 7.79 0.04
N GLY A 74 -6.16 8.37 -0.09
CA GLY A 74 -7.30 7.69 -0.69
C GLY A 74 -7.07 7.32 -2.16
N PHE A 75 -6.34 8.14 -2.92
CA PHE A 75 -5.96 7.84 -4.30
C PHE A 75 -5.04 6.62 -4.38
N LEU A 76 -3.96 6.58 -3.59
CA LEU A 76 -3.01 5.47 -3.56
C LEU A 76 -3.68 4.15 -3.18
N ILE A 77 -4.57 4.15 -2.19
CA ILE A 77 -5.33 2.95 -1.81
C ILE A 77 -6.08 2.39 -3.03
N ARG A 78 -6.84 3.23 -3.74
CA ARG A 78 -7.61 2.78 -4.92
C ARG A 78 -6.70 2.28 -6.03
N GLN A 79 -5.58 2.97 -6.27
CA GLN A 79 -4.61 2.58 -7.29
C GLN A 79 -3.95 1.24 -6.96
N LEU A 80 -3.54 1.03 -5.71
CA LEU A 80 -2.89 -0.21 -5.27
C LEU A 80 -3.86 -1.39 -5.29
N TYR A 81 -5.13 -1.22 -4.90
CA TYR A 81 -6.12 -2.30 -5.08
C TYR A 81 -6.30 -2.69 -6.54
N ARG A 82 -6.34 -1.70 -7.45
CA ARG A 82 -6.42 -2.00 -8.88
C ARG A 82 -5.20 -2.80 -9.36
N ALA A 83 -3.99 -2.38 -8.98
CA ALA A 83 -2.78 -3.11 -9.28
C ALA A 83 -2.82 -4.54 -8.71
N LEU A 84 -3.25 -4.71 -7.45
CA LEU A 84 -3.39 -6.01 -6.81
C LEU A 84 -4.29 -6.95 -7.62
N TYR A 85 -5.47 -6.49 -8.03
CA TYR A 85 -6.37 -7.31 -8.84
C TYR A 85 -5.81 -7.65 -10.21
N GLU A 86 -5.09 -6.72 -10.86
CA GLU A 86 -4.42 -6.97 -12.13
C GLU A 86 -3.30 -8.02 -11.98
N GLU A 87 -2.51 -7.96 -10.91
CA GLU A 87 -1.44 -8.94 -10.66
C GLU A 87 -1.98 -10.32 -10.26
N LEU A 88 -3.04 -10.38 -9.46
CA LEU A 88 -3.74 -11.63 -9.16
C LEU A 88 -4.31 -12.28 -10.43
N GLY A 89 -4.93 -11.49 -11.31
CA GLY A 89 -5.46 -11.98 -12.59
C GLY A 89 -4.38 -12.54 -13.52
N ARG A 90 -3.14 -12.04 -13.39
CA ARG A 90 -1.97 -12.51 -14.14
C ARG A 90 -1.12 -13.53 -13.39
N GLN A 91 -1.54 -13.94 -12.19
CA GLN A 91 -0.80 -14.87 -11.31
C GLN A 91 0.61 -14.39 -10.97
N ARG A 92 0.81 -13.08 -10.91
CA ARG A 92 2.09 -12.45 -10.50
C ARG A 92 2.13 -12.33 -8.98
N TRP A 93 2.36 -13.45 -8.32
CA TRP A 93 2.30 -13.57 -6.86
C TRP A 93 3.29 -12.65 -6.13
N PRO A 94 4.56 -12.51 -6.56
CA PRO A 94 5.51 -11.61 -5.90
C PRO A 94 5.06 -10.15 -5.92
N GLU A 95 4.57 -9.67 -7.06
CA GLU A 95 4.09 -8.30 -7.26
C GLU A 95 2.78 -8.05 -6.50
N ALA A 96 1.88 -9.04 -6.48
CA ALA A 96 0.67 -9.00 -5.67
C ALA A 96 1.02 -8.88 -4.17
N ARG A 97 2.00 -9.64 -3.69
CA ARG A 97 2.47 -9.58 -2.30
C ARG A 97 3.10 -8.23 -1.97
N ALA A 98 3.96 -7.70 -2.84
CA ALA A 98 4.53 -6.36 -2.66
C ALA A 98 3.44 -5.28 -2.59
N THR A 99 2.44 -5.36 -3.46
CA THR A 99 1.30 -4.43 -3.47
C THR A 99 0.47 -4.53 -2.19
N LEU A 100 0.28 -5.76 -1.67
CA LEU A 100 -0.44 -6.01 -0.43
C LEU A 100 0.29 -5.45 0.79
N CYS A 101 1.62 -5.56 0.85
CA CYS A 101 2.42 -4.90 1.89
C CYS A 101 2.20 -3.38 1.91
N LEU A 102 2.20 -2.73 0.75
CA LEU A 102 1.96 -1.29 0.65
C LEU A 102 0.54 -0.90 1.08
N LEU A 103 -0.46 -1.73 0.77
CA LEU A 103 -1.83 -1.52 1.25
C LEU A 103 -1.92 -1.64 2.77
N HIS A 104 -1.20 -2.61 3.35
CA HIS A 104 -1.15 -2.79 4.80
C HIS A 104 -0.53 -1.57 5.49
N ASP A 105 0.54 -0.99 4.94
CA ASP A 105 1.13 0.23 5.47
C ASP A 105 0.15 1.42 5.45
N LEU A 106 -0.67 1.55 4.40
CA LEU A 106 -1.63 2.65 4.26
C LEU A 106 -2.88 2.49 5.12
N GLN A 107 -3.36 1.26 5.33
CA GLN A 107 -4.62 0.98 6.01
C GLN A 107 -4.45 0.50 7.46
N GLY A 108 -3.22 0.18 7.87
CA GLY A 108 -2.93 -0.42 9.17
C GLY A 108 -3.38 -1.89 9.23
N GLY A 109 -3.63 -2.37 10.46
CA GLY A 109 -4.01 -3.76 10.74
C GLY A 109 -5.42 -4.12 10.25
N ASN A 110 -5.60 -4.19 8.95
CA ASN A 110 -6.82 -4.65 8.31
C ASN A 110 -6.75 -6.18 8.14
N ASP A 111 -7.50 -6.91 8.98
CA ASP A 111 -7.53 -8.39 8.97
C ASP A 111 -7.86 -8.98 7.60
N ALA A 112 -8.63 -8.27 6.77
CA ALA A 112 -8.93 -8.74 5.42
C ALA A 112 -7.68 -8.79 4.55
N LEU A 113 -6.78 -7.80 4.67
CA LEU A 113 -5.51 -7.80 3.94
C LEU A 113 -4.60 -8.94 4.40
N SER A 114 -4.56 -9.23 5.70
CA SER A 114 -3.81 -10.38 6.23
C SER A 114 -4.29 -11.70 5.61
N ARG A 115 -5.61 -11.91 5.55
CA ARG A 115 -6.21 -13.10 4.91
C ARG A 115 -5.90 -13.17 3.42
N PHE A 116 -5.89 -12.04 2.72
CA PHE A 116 -5.47 -12.00 1.31
C PHE A 116 -4.00 -12.41 1.15
N GLY A 117 -3.12 -12.02 2.07
CA GLY A 117 -1.73 -12.46 2.09
C GLY A 117 -1.59 -13.97 2.23
N GLU A 118 -2.31 -14.57 3.19
CA GLU A 118 -2.34 -16.02 3.39
C GLU A 118 -2.83 -16.77 2.14
N MET A 119 -3.88 -16.26 1.49
CA MET A 119 -4.41 -16.83 0.25
C MET A 119 -3.38 -16.76 -0.90
N ILE A 120 -2.68 -15.63 -1.06
CA ILE A 120 -1.63 -15.50 -2.09
C ILE A 120 -0.51 -16.51 -1.85
N ASP A 121 -0.07 -16.69 -0.61
CA ASP A 121 1.01 -17.62 -0.28
C ASP A 121 0.60 -19.08 -0.57
N GLN A 122 -0.65 -19.46 -0.30
CA GLN A 122 -1.18 -20.78 -0.67
C GLN A 122 -1.22 -20.99 -2.18
N LEU A 123 -1.69 -19.99 -2.93
CA LEU A 123 -1.79 -20.06 -4.39
C LEU A 123 -0.40 -20.09 -5.05
N ALA A 124 0.56 -19.32 -4.53
CA ALA A 124 1.94 -19.35 -5.00
C ALA A 124 2.59 -20.73 -4.76
N GLY A 125 2.42 -21.30 -3.56
CA GLY A 125 2.95 -22.62 -3.23
C GLY A 125 2.30 -23.77 -4.02
N ALA A 126 1.03 -23.64 -4.40
CA ALA A 126 0.33 -24.64 -5.21
C ALA A 126 0.84 -24.71 -6.66
N VAL A 127 1.38 -23.60 -7.20
CA VAL A 127 1.95 -23.55 -8.56
C VAL A 127 3.31 -24.24 -8.64
N ASP A 128 4.07 -24.28 -7.54
CA ASP A 128 5.38 -24.94 -7.46
C ASP A 128 5.29 -26.46 -7.23
N THR A 129 4.11 -27.00 -6.92
CA THR A 129 3.90 -28.45 -6.79
C THR A 129 3.85 -29.10 -8.18
N PRO A 130 4.78 -30.02 -8.52
CA PRO A 130 4.70 -30.74 -9.78
C PRO A 130 3.40 -31.55 -9.84
N PRO A 131 2.73 -31.65 -11.00
CA PRO A 131 1.52 -32.44 -11.12
C PRO A 131 1.78 -33.88 -10.67
N PRO A 132 0.86 -34.51 -9.94
CA PRO A 132 1.02 -35.91 -9.54
C PRO A 132 1.24 -36.77 -10.80
N PRO A 133 2.15 -37.76 -10.74
CA PRO A 133 2.44 -38.60 -11.89
C PRO A 133 1.14 -39.19 -12.41
N SER A 134 0.87 -38.94 -13.69
CA SER A 134 -0.33 -39.43 -14.37
C SER A 134 -0.37 -40.95 -14.20
N PHE A 135 -1.31 -41.46 -13.40
CA PHE A 135 -1.59 -42.88 -13.34
C PHE A 135 -1.99 -43.32 -14.75
N LYS A 136 -1.07 -44.01 -15.43
CA LYS A 136 -1.40 -44.73 -16.65
C LYS A 136 -2.43 -45.77 -16.24
N SER A 137 -3.69 -45.53 -16.60
CA SER A 137 -4.73 -46.55 -16.60
C SER A 137 -4.24 -47.69 -17.50
N GLU A 138 -3.72 -48.75 -16.89
CA GLU A 138 -3.52 -50.03 -17.56
C GLU A 138 -4.90 -50.50 -18.04
N ASN A 139 -5.16 -50.34 -19.34
CA ASN A 139 -6.31 -50.94 -19.99
C ASN A 139 -6.18 -52.47 -19.87
N PRO A 140 -7.11 -53.17 -19.22
CA PRO A 140 -7.17 -54.61 -19.36
C PRO A 140 -7.68 -54.92 -20.77
N SER A 141 -6.80 -55.47 -21.59
CA SER A 141 -7.11 -56.03 -22.89
C SER A 141 -8.07 -57.21 -22.71
N THR A 142 -9.38 -56.98 -22.85
CA THR A 142 -10.36 -58.07 -22.98
C THR A 142 -10.25 -58.65 -24.38
N ASN A 143 -9.36 -59.62 -24.51
CA ASN A 143 -9.25 -60.53 -25.63
C ASN A 143 -10.45 -61.50 -25.58
N ARG A 144 -11.52 -61.22 -26.34
CA ARG A 144 -12.61 -62.18 -26.51
C ARG A 144 -12.47 -62.82 -27.89
N SER A 145 -11.72 -63.91 -27.89
CA SER A 145 -11.54 -64.83 -29.01
C SER A 145 -12.88 -65.38 -29.48
N GLU A 146 -13.02 -65.38 -30.80
CA GLU A 146 -13.97 -66.15 -31.60
C GLU A 146 -13.81 -67.65 -31.29
N ILE A 147 -14.91 -68.35 -30.99
CA ILE A 147 -15.00 -69.81 -31.16
C ILE A 147 -16.42 -70.15 -31.63
N SER A 148 -16.45 -70.62 -32.88
CA SER A 148 -17.35 -71.58 -33.57
C SER A 148 -18.86 -71.57 -33.35
#